data_AF-A0A8X6JEN0-F1
#
_entry.id   AF-A0A8X6JEN0-F1
#
_cell.length_a   1.000
_cell.length_b   1.000
_cell.length_c   1.000
_cell.angle_alpha   90.00
_cell.angle_beta   90.00
_cell.angle_gamma   90.00
#
_symmetry.space_group_name_H-M   'P 1'
#
loop_
_entity.id
_entity.type
_entity.pdbx_description
1 polymer ?
#
loop_
_entity_poly.entity_id
_entity_poly.type
_entity_poly.pdbx_seq_one_letter_code
_entity_poly.pdbx_strand_id
1 'polypeptide(L)'
;MHCLLNLFAGGGRMMILSPGVHTFPFKLGLPLGLPSTFLAKHGWVQYYCKAELKEACGLTHKNQQVFIVMNPIDLNLEPSLLMVNLHLRLVKK
;
A
#
# COMPACT_ATOMS: atom_id res chain seq x y z
N MET A 1 17.04 0.45 30.57
CA MET A 1 16.34 1.21 29.51
C MET A 1 15.21 0.34 28.96
N HIS A 2 14.02 0.41 29.54
CA HIS A 2 12.84 -0.28 28.99
C HIS A 2 12.18 0.68 27.99
N CYS A 3 12.26 0.40 26.68
CA CYS A 3 11.57 1.22 25.69
C CYS A 3 10.06 0.95 25.74
N LEU A 4 9.30 1.98 26.11
CA LEU A 4 7.84 1.98 26.05
C LEU A 4 7.43 2.35 24.62
N LEU A 5 6.71 1.45 23.96
CA LEU A 5 6.43 1.51 22.53
C LEU A 5 4.92 1.49 22.28
N ASN A 6 4.37 2.61 21.80
CA ASN A 6 2.94 2.75 21.54
C ASN A 6 2.57 2.05 20.24
N LEU A 7 2.10 0.82 20.37
CA LEU A 7 1.46 0.08 19.30
C LEU A 7 -0.04 0.41 19.32
N PHE A 8 -0.51 1.20 18.36
CA PHE A 8 -1.94 1.46 18.18
C PHE A 8 -2.61 0.26 17.48
N ALA A 9 -2.75 -0.86 18.20
CA ALA A 9 -3.63 -1.96 17.80
C ALA A 9 -5.04 -1.66 18.34
N GLY A 10 -5.88 -0.98 17.56
CA GLY A 10 -7.34 -0.95 17.70
C GLY A 10 -7.98 -0.45 19.00
N GLY A 11 -7.24 -0.10 20.06
CA GLY A 11 -7.82 0.18 21.38
C GLY A 11 -7.09 1.19 22.27
N GLY A 12 -6.15 1.97 21.73
CA GLY A 12 -5.53 3.11 22.44
C GLY A 12 -4.70 2.77 23.68
N ARG A 13 -4.34 1.50 23.91
CA ARG A 13 -3.54 1.06 25.07
C ARG A 13 -2.04 1.12 24.76
N MET A 14 -1.26 1.77 25.63
CA MET A 14 0.20 1.77 25.60
C MET A 14 0.75 0.38 25.95
N MET A 15 1.71 -0.12 25.15
CA MET A 15 2.36 -1.40 25.37
C MET A 15 3.83 -1.19 25.76
N ILE A 16 4.30 -1.96 26.74
CA ILE A 16 5.70 -2.00 27.15
C ILE A 16 6.35 -3.19 26.44
N LEU A 17 7.42 -2.96 25.69
CA LEU A 17 8.15 -4.05 25.02
C LEU A 17 9.40 -4.41 25.81
N SER A 18 9.66 -5.71 25.95
CA SER A 18 10.94 -6.20 26.50
C SER A 18 12.08 -5.95 25.50
N PRO A 19 13.35 -5.91 25.95
CA PRO A 19 14.48 -5.91 25.03
C PRO A 19 14.40 -7.11 24.07
N GLY A 20 14.65 -6.88 22.78
CA GLY A 20 14.61 -7.93 21.75
C GLY A 20 13.91 -7.48 20.46
N VAL A 21 13.63 -8.45 19.60
CA VAL A 21 12.94 -8.24 18.32
C VAL A 21 11.47 -8.63 18.46
N HIS A 22 10.57 -7.72 18.10
CA HIS A 22 9.12 -7.93 18.15
C HIS A 22 8.54 -7.87 16.74
N THR A 23 7.69 -8.82 16.41
CA THR A 23 7.00 -8.91 15.11
C THR A 23 5.49 -8.85 15.32
N PHE A 24 4.84 -7.89 14.68
CA PHE A 24 3.39 -7.69 14.76
C PHE A 24 2.76 -8.01 13.41
N PRO A 25 2.35 -9.26 13.16
CA PRO A 25 1.74 -9.62 11.89
C PRO A 25 0.38 -8.95 11.76
N PHE A 26 0.11 -8.38 10.58
CA PHE A 26 -1.19 -7.80 10.26
C PHE A 26 -1.67 -8.29 8.90
N LYS A 27 -2.98 -8.28 8.70
CA LYS A 27 -3.63 -8.55 7.41
C LYS A 27 -4.68 -7.48 7.18
N LEU A 28 -4.74 -6.98 5.96
CA LEU A 28 -5.70 -5.97 5.54
C LEU A 28 -6.37 -6.49 4.27
N GLY A 29 -7.70 -6.54 4.27
CA GLY A 29 -8.45 -6.78 3.04
C GLY A 29 -8.41 -5.52 2.18
N LEU A 30 -8.16 -5.68 0.88
CA LEU A 30 -8.27 -4.57 -0.05
C LEU A 30 -9.75 -4.38 -0.45
N PRO A 31 -10.23 -3.14 -0.61
CA PRO A 31 -11.55 -2.87 -1.19
C PRO A 31 -11.72 -3.52 -2.57
N LEU A 32 -12.96 -3.85 -2.91
CA LEU A 32 -13.31 -4.32 -4.25
C LEU A 32 -13.27 -3.15 -5.25
N GLY A 33 -12.89 -3.45 -6.50
CA GLY A 33 -12.91 -2.47 -7.59
C GLY A 33 -11.79 -1.43 -7.53
N LEU A 34 -10.71 -1.67 -6.77
CA LEU A 34 -9.53 -0.82 -6.83
C LEU A 34 -8.97 -0.79 -8.26
N PRO A 35 -8.66 0.39 -8.83
CA PRO A 35 -7.96 0.45 -10.11
C PRO A 35 -6.58 -0.21 -10.02
N SER A 36 -6.07 -0.68 -11.16
CA SER A 36 -4.71 -1.20 -11.25
C SER A 36 -3.68 -0.10 -10.93
N THR A 37 -2.56 -0.49 -10.34
CA THR A 37 -1.39 0.39 -10.25
C THR A 37 -0.93 0.73 -11.68
N PHE A 38 -0.79 2.02 -12.00
CA PHE A 38 -0.27 2.45 -13.30
C PHE A 38 0.47 3.78 -13.18
N LEU A 39 1.33 4.05 -14.16
CA LEU A 39 2.01 5.33 -14.35
C LEU A 39 1.84 5.76 -15.80
N ALA A 40 1.34 6.96 -16.04
CA ALA A 40 1.11 7.52 -17.36
C ALA A 40 1.54 9.00 -17.39
N LYS A 41 1.61 9.57 -18.61
CA LYS A 41 1.95 11.00 -18.80
C LYS A 41 1.03 11.94 -18.02
N HIS A 42 -0.24 11.57 -17.88
CA HIS A 42 -1.29 12.43 -17.30
C HIS A 42 -1.59 12.12 -15.83
N GLY A 43 -0.91 11.14 -15.22
CA GLY A 43 -1.15 10.76 -13.83
C GLY A 43 -0.76 9.32 -13.53
N TRP A 44 -0.94 8.93 -12.28
CA TRP A 44 -0.63 7.59 -11.80
C TRP A 44 -1.57 7.17 -10.67
N VAL A 45 -1.68 5.87 -10.48
CA VAL A 45 -2.29 5.26 -9.31
C VAL A 45 -1.23 4.39 -8.65
N GLN A 46 -0.95 4.63 -7.36
CA GLN A 46 0.02 3.88 -6.58
C GLN A 46 -0.54 3.60 -5.19
N TYR A 47 -0.34 2.36 -4.73
CA TYR A 47 -0.75 1.90 -3.41
C TYR A 47 0.46 1.69 -2.51
N TYR A 48 0.31 2.04 -1.24
CA TYR A 48 1.31 1.79 -0.22
C TYR A 48 0.65 1.43 1.10
N CYS A 49 1.36 0.63 1.90
CA CYS A 49 1.05 0.40 3.30
C CYS A 49 2.09 1.15 4.14
N LYS A 50 1.62 1.92 5.13
CA LYS A 50 2.48 2.68 6.02
C LYS A 50 2.27 2.22 7.45
N ALA A 51 3.36 1.82 8.10
CA ALA A 51 3.42 1.56 9.52
C ALA A 51 4.02 2.80 10.22
N GLU A 52 3.34 3.27 11.25
CA GLU A 52 3.87 4.30 12.15
C GLU A 52 3.93 3.75 13.57
N LEU A 53 5.09 3.90 14.19
CA LEU A 53 5.38 3.42 15.53
C LEU A 53 5.79 4.61 16.40
N LYS A 54 4.99 4.91 17.42
CA LYS A 54 5.20 6.08 18.28
C LYS A 54 5.82 5.63 19.60
N GLU A 55 6.88 6.27 20.02
CA GLU A 55 7.47 6.05 21.34
C GLU A 55 6.85 7.00 22.37
N ALA A 56 6.92 6.62 23.66
CA ALA A 56 6.43 7.48 24.74
C ALA A 56 7.20 8.81 24.86
N CYS A 57 8.46 8.86 24.38
CA CYS A 57 9.29 10.06 24.35
C CYS A 57 8.90 11.04 23.22
N GLY A 58 7.93 10.69 22.38
CA GLY A 58 7.48 11.52 21.24
C GLY A 58 8.15 11.20 19.90
N LEU A 59 9.17 10.34 19.87
CA LEU A 59 9.76 9.86 18.61
C LEU A 59 8.75 9.03 17.81
N THR A 60 8.75 9.20 16.49
CA THR A 60 7.88 8.42 15.59
C THR A 60 8.72 7.78 14.50
N HIS A 61 8.75 6.44 14.48
CA HIS A 61 9.36 5.66 13.42
C HIS A 61 8.32 5.37 12.35
N LYS A 62 8.69 5.54 11.08
CA LYS A 62 7.79 5.33 9.94
C LYS A 62 8.44 4.38 8.96
N ASN A 63 7.67 3.40 8.52
CA ASN A 63 8.06 2.50 7.44
C ASN A 63 6.92 2.46 6.42
N GLN A 64 7.26 2.51 5.14
CA GLN A 64 6.29 2.48 4.05
C GLN A 64 6.73 1.47 3.00
N GLN A 65 5.78 0.62 2.60
CA GLN A 65 5.98 -0.36 1.55
C GLN A 65 4.97 -0.11 0.42
N VAL A 66 5.49 0.11 -0.80
CA VAL A 66 4.68 0.20 -2.02
C VAL A 66 4.33 -1.21 -2.48
N PHE A 67 3.11 -1.38 -3.00
CA PHE A 67 2.65 -2.64 -3.59
C PHE A 67 1.84 -2.42 -4.88
N ILE A 68 1.66 -3.49 -5.66
CA ILE A 68 0.97 -3.47 -6.95
C ILE A 68 -0.42 -4.07 -6.78
N VAL A 69 -1.44 -3.35 -7.21
CA VAL A 69 -2.79 -3.86 -7.42
C VAL A 69 -2.97 -4.14 -8.90
N MET A 70 -3.38 -5.37 -9.24
CA MET A 70 -3.76 -5.74 -10.60
C MET A 70 -5.26 -6.01 -10.61
N ASN A 71 -6.03 -5.05 -11.12
CA ASN A 71 -7.42 -5.28 -11.46
C ASN A 71 -7.48 -5.83 -12.89
N PRO A 72 -7.96 -7.07 -13.09
CA PRO A 72 -8.07 -7.64 -14.43
C PRO A 72 -9.07 -6.81 -15.24
N ILE A 73 -8.58 -6.08 -16.23
CA ILE A 73 -9.42 -5.40 -17.21
C ILE A 73 -9.60 -6.37 -18.37
N ASP A 74 -10.85 -6.75 -18.65
CA ASP A 74 -11.19 -7.42 -19.90
C ASP A 74 -11.47 -6.34 -20.95
N LEU A 75 -10.49 -6.11 -21.82
CA LEU A 75 -10.57 -5.10 -22.88
C LEU A 75 -11.69 -5.39 -23.88
N ASN A 76 -12.15 -6.64 -23.98
CA ASN A 76 -13.25 -7.01 -24.88
C ASN A 76 -14.61 -6.51 -24.36
N LEU A 77 -14.70 -6.15 -23.07
CA LEU A 77 -15.91 -5.63 -22.43
C LEU A 77 -15.97 -4.10 -22.40
N GLU A 78 -14.96 -3.41 -22.95
CA GLU A 78 -14.84 -1.94 -22.94
C GLU A 78 -14.77 -1.37 -24.38
N PRO A 79 -15.90 -1.35 -25.13
CA PRO A 79 -15.93 -0.92 -26.54
C PRO A 79 -15.42 0.51 -26.77
N SER A 80 -15.55 1.37 -25.75
CA SER A 80 -15.10 2.76 -25.77
C SER A 80 -13.58 2.89 -25.81
N LEU A 81 -12.83 1.96 -25.20
CA LEU A 81 -11.36 1.94 -25.22
C LEU A 81 -10.81 1.43 -26.55
N LEU A 82 -11.55 0.57 -27.25
CA LEU A 82 -11.23 0.10 -28.60
C LEU A 82 -11.42 1.18 -29.68
N MET A 83 -12.25 2.19 -29.40
CA MET A 83 -12.47 3.34 -30.30
C MET A 83 -11.38 4.41 -30.19
N VAL A 84 -10.62 4.45 -29.09
CA VAL A 84 -9.47 5.36 -28.96
C VAL A 84 -8.31 4.73 -29.74
N ASN A 85 -7.71 5.50 -30.65
CA ASN A 85 -6.56 5.09 -31.43
C ASN A 85 -5.34 4.88 -30.50
N LEU A 86 -5.32 3.74 -29.81
CA LEU A 86 -4.23 3.33 -28.95
C LEU A 86 -3.07 3.00 -29.88
N HIS A 87 -2.17 3.96 -30.07
CA HIS A 87 -0.88 3.79 -30.73
C HIS A 87 0.02 2.88 -29.87
N LEU A 88 -0.40 1.62 -29.71
CA LEU A 88 0.41 0.56 -29.15
C LEU A 88 1.49 0.26 -30.19
N ARG A 89 2.64 0.94 -30.07
CA ARG A 89 3.87 0.43 -30.69
C ARG A 89 4.17 -0.91 -30.02
N LEU A 90 3.73 -1.99 -30.67
CA LEU A 90 4.30 -3.30 -30.47
C LEU A 90 5.78 -3.18 -30.83
N VAL A 91 6.63 -3.08 -29.81
CA VAL A 91 8.07 -3.29 -29.97
C VAL A 91 8.22 -4.78 -30.28
N LYS A 92 8.19 -5.11 -31.57
CA LYS A 92 8.67 -6.41 -32.04
C LYS A 92 10.17 -6.48 -31.71
N LYS A 93 10.55 -7.54 -30.98
CA LYS A 93 11.93 -7.97 -30.83
C LYS A 93 12.55 -8.27 -32.19
#